data_AF-A0A949YYS8-F1
#
_entry.id   AF-A0A949YYS8-F1
#
_cell.length_a   1.000
_cell.length_b   1.000
_cell.length_c   1.000
_cell.angle_alpha   90.00
_cell.angle_beta   90.00
_cell.angle_gamma   90.00
#
_symmetry.space_group_name_H-M   'P 1'
#
loop_
_entity.id
_entity.type
_entity.pdbx_description
1 polymer ?
#
loop_
_entity_poly.entity_id
_entity_poly.type
_entity_poly.pdbx_seq_one_letter_code
_entity_poly.pdbx_strand_id
1 'polypeptide(L)'
;MAALVLAGWCLMMPPFVQGKHGVVDGAAPLSKWTVTNAFDTAAECENFRGTSLIFDQKGSAQDPTNQSYKAFHAQRALSQCIAIDDPRLISGLSPSRN
;
A
#
# COMPACT_ATOMS: atom_id res chain seq x y z
N MET A 1 15.69 -6.91 -30.21
CA MET A 1 15.62 -7.24 -28.77
C MET A 1 14.25 -6.84 -28.28
N ALA A 2 13.38 -7.80 -27.95
CA ALA A 2 12.11 -7.51 -27.32
C ALA A 2 12.40 -7.30 -25.82
N ALA A 3 12.38 -6.05 -25.37
CA ALA A 3 12.39 -5.76 -23.95
C ALA A 3 11.00 -6.12 -23.40
N LEU A 4 10.88 -7.32 -22.84
CA LEU A 4 9.81 -7.62 -21.89
C LEU A 4 10.08 -6.73 -20.68
N VAL A 5 9.52 -5.52 -20.68
CA VAL A 5 9.39 -4.77 -19.44
C VAL A 5 8.43 -5.59 -18.60
N LEU A 6 8.97 -6.34 -17.63
CA LEU A 6 8.18 -6.89 -16.55
C LEU A 6 7.57 -5.68 -15.85
N ALA A 7 6.34 -5.33 -16.22
CA ALA A 7 5.57 -4.31 -15.55
C ALA A 7 5.28 -4.85 -14.15
N GLY A 8 6.23 -4.62 -13.24
CA GLY A 8 6.10 -5.03 -11.85
C GLY A 8 5.00 -4.20 -11.19
N TRP A 9 4.27 -4.82 -10.28
CA TRP A 9 3.22 -4.19 -9.48
C TRP A 9 3.72 -4.06 -8.05
N CYS A 10 3.39 -2.97 -7.39
CA CYS A 10 3.73 -2.74 -6.00
C CYS A 10 2.47 -2.46 -5.19
N LEU A 11 2.42 -3.01 -3.99
CA LEU A 11 1.40 -2.65 -3.01
C LEU A 11 1.90 -1.44 -2.22
N MET A 12 1.28 -0.30 -2.44
CA MET A 12 1.55 0.92 -1.68
C MET A 12 0.57 1.10 -0.54
N MET A 13 1.09 1.44 0.64
CA MET A 13 0.30 1.72 1.83
C MET A 13 0.38 3.20 2.21
N PRO A 14 -0.76 3.85 2.48
CA PRO A 14 -0.79 5.23 2.94
C PRO A 14 -0.13 5.37 4.33
N PRO A 15 0.45 6.54 4.64
CA PRO A 15 1.00 6.81 5.96
C PRO A 15 -0.12 7.01 7.00
N PHE A 16 0.25 6.96 8.28
CA PHE A 16 -0.65 7.35 9.38
C PHE A 16 -0.49 8.84 9.70
N VAL A 17 -1.60 9.54 9.96
CA VAL A 17 -1.69 10.91 10.46
C VAL A 17 -1.26 10.93 11.93
N GLN A 18 0.04 10.78 12.18
CA GLN A 18 0.69 10.66 13.50
C GLN A 18 0.27 9.46 14.38
N GLY A 19 1.27 8.76 14.92
CA GLY A 19 1.10 7.61 15.82
C GLY A 19 1.02 6.27 15.09
N LYS A 20 1.63 5.22 15.67
CA LYS A 20 1.72 3.86 15.07
C LYS A 20 0.36 3.14 14.92
N HIS A 21 -0.72 3.73 15.45
CA HIS A 21 -2.10 3.21 15.45
C HIS A 21 -3.11 4.33 15.11
N GLY A 22 -2.65 5.39 14.45
CA GLY A 22 -3.43 6.61 14.18
C GLY A 22 -4.40 6.49 13.00
N VAL A 23 -5.07 7.61 12.68
CA VAL A 23 -5.92 7.75 11.49
C VAL A 23 -5.07 7.59 10.24
N VAL A 24 -5.56 6.86 9.24
CA VAL A 24 -4.84 6.65 7.97
C VAL A 24 -5.00 7.88 7.08
N ASP A 25 -3.89 8.40 6.56
CA ASP A 25 -3.90 9.49 5.59
C ASP A 25 -4.04 8.96 4.15
N GLY A 26 -5.27 8.60 3.78
CA GLY A 26 -5.57 8.15 2.41
C GLY A 26 -5.48 9.27 1.36
N ALA A 27 -5.37 10.54 1.78
CA ALA A 27 -5.27 11.69 0.89
C ALA A 27 -3.82 12.14 0.67
N ALA A 28 -2.86 11.55 1.39
CA ALA A 28 -1.45 11.84 1.20
C ALA A 28 -1.03 11.60 -0.26
N PRO A 29 -0.14 12.42 -0.84
CA PRO A 29 0.45 12.13 -2.14
C PRO A 29 1.13 10.76 -2.14
N LEU A 30 1.02 10.01 -3.25
CA LEU A 30 1.63 8.67 -3.40
C LEU A 30 3.14 8.66 -3.14
N SER A 31 3.83 9.78 -3.33
CA SER A 31 5.25 9.94 -2.98
C SER A 31 5.57 9.76 -1.49
N LYS A 32 4.56 9.88 -0.61
CA LYS A 32 4.67 9.64 0.84
C LYS A 32 4.21 8.24 1.25
N TRP A 33 3.65 7.47 0.32
CA TRP A 33 3.18 6.12 0.60
C TRP A 33 4.36 5.17 0.58
N THR A 34 4.27 4.09 1.36
CA THR A 34 5.34 3.11 1.47
C THR A 34 5.03 1.91 0.60
N VAL A 35 6.03 1.47 -0.18
CA VAL A 35 5.96 0.18 -0.88
C VAL A 35 6.16 -0.93 0.13
N THR A 36 5.17 -1.81 0.27
CA THR A 36 5.22 -2.92 1.22
C THR A 36 5.71 -4.20 0.54
N ASN A 37 5.19 -4.49 -0.65
CA ASN A 37 5.53 -5.67 -1.44
C ASN A 37 5.57 -5.32 -2.94
N ALA A 38 6.29 -6.13 -3.71
CA ALA A 38 6.29 -6.13 -5.17
C ALA A 38 5.77 -7.48 -5.70
N PHE A 39 5.18 -7.46 -6.88
CA PHE A 39 4.50 -8.57 -7.54
C PHE A 39 4.77 -8.51 -9.05
N ASP A 40 4.67 -9.64 -9.74
CA ASP A 40 4.87 -9.68 -11.18
C ASP A 40 3.61 -9.25 -11.94
N THR A 41 2.43 -9.40 -11.32
CA THR A 41 1.14 -9.06 -11.92
C THR A 41 0.22 -8.25 -11.01
N ALA A 42 -0.70 -7.50 -11.62
CA ALA A 42 -1.74 -6.76 -10.89
C ALA A 42 -2.62 -7.70 -10.06
N ALA A 43 -2.93 -8.88 -10.61
CA ALA A 43 -3.80 -9.86 -9.98
C ALA A 43 -3.19 -10.42 -8.69
N GLU A 44 -1.89 -10.70 -8.68
CA GLU A 44 -1.20 -11.14 -7.46
C GLU A 44 -1.21 -10.06 -6.39
N CYS A 45 -0.99 -8.80 -6.78
CA CYS A 45 -1.06 -7.67 -5.86
C CYS A 45 -2.45 -7.53 -5.24
N GLU A 46 -3.52 -7.50 -6.06
CA GLU A 46 -4.89 -7.36 -5.57
C GLU A 46 -5.32 -8.55 -4.71
N ASN A 47 -4.91 -9.77 -5.08
CA ASN A 47 -5.18 -10.96 -4.28
C ASN A 47 -4.50 -10.89 -2.91
N PHE A 48 -3.23 -10.45 -2.85
CA PHE A 48 -2.52 -10.25 -1.60
C PHE A 48 -3.18 -9.15 -0.75
N ARG A 49 -3.58 -8.04 -1.38
CA ARG A 49 -4.28 -6.93 -0.72
C ARG A 49 -5.61 -7.40 -0.10
N GLY A 50 -6.42 -8.12 -0.86
CA GLY A 50 -7.70 -8.67 -0.41
C GLY A 50 -7.55 -9.70 0.71
N THR A 51 -6.60 -10.63 0.58
CA THR A 51 -6.31 -11.63 1.61
C THR A 51 -5.88 -10.98 2.92
N SER A 52 -5.02 -9.96 2.83
CA SER A 52 -4.55 -9.23 4.00
C SER A 52 -5.66 -8.40 4.66
N LEU A 53 -6.56 -7.81 3.88
CA LEU A 53 -7.75 -7.11 4.39
C LEU A 53 -8.66 -8.05 5.20
N ILE A 54 -8.92 -9.25 4.67
CA ILE A 54 -9.74 -10.27 5.36
C ILE A 54 -9.05 -10.74 6.64
N PHE A 55 -7.72 -10.89 6.63
CA PHE A 55 -6.95 -11.26 7.82
C PHE A 55 -7.10 -10.22 8.93
N ASP A 56 -6.91 -8.94 8.62
CA ASP A 56 -7.04 -7.86 9.61
C ASP A 56 -8.48 -7.71 10.11
N GLN A 57 -9.48 -7.91 9.23
CA GLN A 57 -10.89 -7.92 9.61
C GLN A 57 -11.20 -9.04 10.60
N LYS A 58 -10.75 -10.27 10.31
CA LYS A 58 -10.93 -11.43 11.18
C LYS A 58 -10.19 -11.25 12.51
N GLY A 59 -8.98 -10.71 12.49
CA GLY A 59 -8.21 -10.39 13.69
C GLY A 59 -8.95 -9.37 14.57
N SER A 60 -9.50 -8.30 13.98
CA SER A 60 -10.30 -7.31 14.73
C SER A 60 -11.59 -7.88 15.29
N ALA A 61 -12.20 -8.89 14.65
CA ALA A 61 -13.40 -9.55 15.15
C ALA A 61 -13.09 -10.51 16.32
N GLN A 62 -11.92 -11.17 16.28
CA GLN A 62 -11.46 -12.09 17.33
C GLN A 62 -10.95 -11.34 18.57
N ASP A 63 -10.22 -10.24 18.37
CA ASP A 63 -9.75 -9.37 19.45
C ASP A 63 -10.13 -7.91 19.17
N PRO A 64 -11.33 -7.48 19.59
CA PRO A 64 -11.81 -6.12 19.40
C PRO A 64 -11.00 -5.06 20.18
N THR A 65 -10.23 -5.48 21.19
CA THR A 65 -9.44 -4.61 22.06
C THR A 65 -8.09 -4.26 21.43
N ASN A 66 -7.58 -5.11 20.54
CA ASN A 66 -6.37 -4.85 19.78
C ASN A 66 -6.65 -3.84 18.66
N GLN A 67 -6.39 -2.58 18.97
CA GLN A 67 -6.57 -1.45 18.06
C GLN A 67 -5.69 -1.55 16.79
N SER A 68 -4.62 -2.36 16.81
CA SER A 68 -3.76 -2.56 15.64
C SER A 68 -4.51 -3.18 14.48
N TYR A 69 -5.38 -4.18 14.72
CA TYR A 69 -6.16 -4.80 13.65
C TYR A 69 -7.10 -3.80 12.97
N LYS A 70 -7.72 -2.91 13.74
CA LYS A 70 -8.58 -1.84 13.20
C LYS A 70 -7.77 -0.85 12.36
N ALA A 71 -6.61 -0.43 12.85
CA ALA A 71 -5.71 0.48 12.14
C ALA A 71 -5.17 -0.12 10.84
N PHE A 72 -4.69 -1.37 10.87
CA PHE A 72 -4.20 -2.06 9.68
C PHE A 72 -5.31 -2.37 8.67
N HIS A 73 -6.50 -2.76 9.13
CA HIS A 73 -7.65 -2.94 8.26
C HIS A 73 -7.98 -1.64 7.49
N ALA A 74 -8.02 -0.49 8.18
CA ALA A 74 -8.23 0.79 7.54
C ALA A 74 -7.08 1.15 6.57
N GLN A 75 -5.83 0.87 6.93
CA GLN A 75 -4.67 1.16 6.09
C GLN A 75 -4.68 0.31 4.81
N ARG A 76 -4.99 -0.99 4.92
CA ARG A 76 -5.09 -1.90 3.78
C ARG A 76 -6.30 -1.63 2.90
N ALA A 77 -7.41 -1.19 3.48
CA ALA A 77 -8.58 -0.77 2.70
C ALA A 77 -8.26 0.40 1.77
N LEU A 78 -7.36 1.30 2.21
CA LEU A 78 -6.89 2.45 1.44
C LEU A 78 -5.62 2.18 0.62
N SER A 79 -4.95 1.05 0.84
CA SER A 79 -3.78 0.65 0.05
C SER A 79 -4.13 0.42 -1.42
N GLN A 80 -3.16 0.62 -2.30
CA GLN A 80 -3.34 0.54 -3.75
C GLN A 80 -2.26 -0.32 -4.40
N CYS A 81 -2.67 -1.12 -5.38
CA CYS A 81 -1.77 -1.79 -6.30
C CYS A 81 -1.44 -0.84 -7.46
N ILE A 82 -0.16 -0.53 -7.62
CA ILE A 82 0.32 0.47 -8.58
C ILE A 82 1.44 -0.16 -9.40
N ALA A 83 1.43 0.09 -10.71
CA ALA A 83 2.53 -0.33 -11.58
C ALA A 83 3.81 0.43 -11.20
N ILE A 84 4.95 -0.24 -11.18
CA ILE A 84 6.22 0.33 -10.71
C ILE A 84 6.67 1.53 -11.57
N ASP A 85 6.24 1.57 -12.82
CA ASP A 85 6.49 2.62 -13.81
C ASP A 85 5.38 3.69 -13.84
N ASP A 86 4.43 3.67 -12.91
CA ASP A 86 3.36 4.66 -12.83
C ASP A 86 3.95 6.08 -12.64
N PRO A 87 3.64 7.04 -13.53
CA PRO A 87 4.17 8.41 -13.46
C PRO A 87 3.91 9.12 -12.13
N ARG A 88 2.88 8.71 -11.37
CA ARG A 88 2.57 9.27 -10.06
C ARG A 88 3.58 8.88 -8.99
N LEU A 89 4.29 7.76 -9.17
CA LEU A 89 5.42 7.35 -8.32
C LEU A 89 6.68 8.17 -8.66
N ILE A 90 6.95 8.31 -9.95
CA ILE A 90 8.14 8.99 -10.47
C ILE A 90 8.09 10.50 -10.16
N SER A 91 6.90 11.11 -10.19
CA SER A 91 6.71 12.53 -9.83
C SER A 91 7.07 12.83 -8.36
N GLY A 92 7.11 11.81 -7.50
CA GLY A 92 7.62 11.89 -6.12
C GLY A 92 9.15 11.84 -5.99
N LEU A 93 9.83 11.30 -6.99
CA LEU A 93 11.29 11.17 -7.09
C LEU A 93 11.89 12.30 -7.92
N SER A 94 11.42 13.53 -7.71
CA SER A 94 12.16 14.68 -8.23
C SER A 94 13.54 14.70 -7.56
N PRO A 95 14.66 14.61 -8.30
CA PRO A 95 15.97 14.76 -7.70
C PRO A 95 16.05 16.19 -7.19
N SER A 96 16.17 16.34 -5.87
CA SER A 96 16.57 17.59 -5.24
C SER A 96 17.94 17.97 -5.84
N ARG A 97 17.90 18.78 -6.89
CA ARG A 97 19.08 19.36 -7.52
C ARG A 97 19.49 20.53 -6.63
N ASN A 98 20.45 20.29 -5.74
CA ASN A 98 21.27 21.34 -5.15
C ASN A 98 22.54 21.51 -5.97
#